data_AF-X1SQP3-F1
#
_entry.id   AF-X1SQP3-F1
#
_cell.length_a   1.000
_cell.length_b   1.000
_cell.length_c   1.000
_cell.angle_alpha   90.00
_cell.angle_beta   90.00
_cell.angle_gamma   90.00
#
_symmetry.space_group_name_H-M   'P 1'
#
loop_
_entity.id
_entity.type
_entity.pdbx_description
1 polymer ?
#
loop_
_entity_poly.entity_id
_entity_poly.type
_entity_poly.pdbx_seq_one_letter_code
_entity_poly.pdbx_strand_id
1 'polypeptide(L)'
;YWKHSVDAQKAFADDSEKTLAPYIAAILADAPLPEETPAGLRNFINTLSEPPSFSFLSTLAGVGINAVDEVLDLVFDPVLTMMKRANKRRTKETWLTSSQANTLWARNKITEGLWDETTASEGYEDVLASALYEGELPYPSIPDIVAYSRYHGDADNPWGEFQNWWNISPREWPVWKWLGQQKLTTLHCQDLLKRGTMSAPDFYEEIKRIGWPVKYLDNIYDLSYRLPNSMLLIQGGLIQGDSNERILENISRGDIHPDYAQTYLDAVLTKPASI
;
A
#
# COMPACT_ATOMS: atom_id res chain seq x y z
N TYR A 1 -23.58 56.17 34.02
CA TYR A 1 -23.08 54.81 34.25
C TYR A 1 -22.56 54.15 32.97
N TRP A 2 -23.32 54.12 31.87
CA TRP A 2 -22.89 53.52 30.59
C TRP A 2 -21.76 54.28 29.85
N LYS A 3 -21.71 55.62 29.96
CA LYS A 3 -20.65 56.42 29.33
C LYS A 3 -19.27 56.19 29.98
N HIS A 4 -19.24 56.08 31.30
CA HIS A 4 -18.01 55.82 32.05
C HIS A 4 -17.44 54.40 31.86
N SER A 5 -18.28 53.40 31.57
CA SER A 5 -17.80 52.05 31.24
C SER A 5 -17.23 51.95 29.82
N VAL A 6 -17.79 52.69 28.86
CA VAL A 6 -17.27 52.76 27.48
C VAL A 6 -15.97 53.57 27.44
N ASP A 7 -15.90 54.68 28.18
CA ASP A 7 -14.67 55.47 28.30
C ASP A 7 -13.55 54.69 29.01
N ALA A 8 -13.89 53.84 29.99
CA ALA A 8 -12.93 52.97 30.68
C ALA A 8 -12.45 51.79 29.81
N GLN A 9 -13.33 51.18 29.01
CA GLN A 9 -12.94 50.15 28.03
C GLN A 9 -12.07 50.72 26.91
N LYS A 10 -12.37 51.93 26.45
CA LYS A 10 -11.56 52.64 25.46
C LYS A 10 -10.19 53.01 26.02
N ALA A 11 -10.13 53.48 27.26
CA ALA A 11 -8.87 53.74 27.96
C ALA A 11 -8.04 52.47 28.20
N PHE A 12 -8.66 51.35 28.57
CA PHE A 12 -7.97 50.05 28.73
C PHE A 12 -7.44 49.50 27.39
N ALA A 13 -8.22 49.64 26.31
CA ALA A 13 -7.78 49.27 24.97
C ALA A 13 -6.58 50.14 24.53
N ASP A 14 -6.69 51.46 24.67
CA ASP A 14 -5.62 52.41 24.34
C ASP A 14 -4.33 52.17 25.17
N ASP A 15 -4.46 51.74 26.42
CA ASP A 15 -3.32 51.48 27.32
C ASP A 15 -2.66 50.12 27.03
N SER A 16 -3.46 49.08 26.73
CA SER A 16 -2.96 47.78 26.26
C SER A 16 -2.29 47.88 24.88
N GLU A 17 -2.84 48.72 23.99
CA GLU A 17 -2.30 49.04 22.67
C GLU A 17 -0.98 49.78 22.79
N LYS A 18 -0.89 50.82 23.62
CA LYS A 18 0.39 51.52 23.89
C LYS A 18 1.47 50.62 24.50
N THR A 19 1.07 49.63 25.27
CA THR A 19 2.00 48.73 25.95
C THR A 19 2.52 47.62 25.02
N LEU A 20 1.66 47.06 24.16
CA LEU A 20 2.02 45.94 23.27
C LEU A 20 2.49 46.38 21.88
N ALA A 21 2.04 47.54 21.38
CA ALA A 21 2.43 48.09 20.09
C ALA A 21 3.96 48.18 19.89
N PRO A 22 4.78 48.67 20.85
CA PRO A 22 6.23 48.73 20.63
C PRO A 22 6.87 47.33 20.52
N TYR A 23 6.33 46.31 21.20
CA TYR A 23 6.83 44.94 21.09
C TYR A 23 6.42 44.27 19.78
N ILE A 24 5.18 44.47 19.33
CA ILE A 24 4.69 43.96 18.04
C ILE A 24 5.41 44.67 16.89
N ALA A 25 5.60 45.99 16.97
CA ALA A 25 6.36 46.77 16.01
C ALA A 25 7.82 46.31 15.96
N ALA A 26 8.46 46.04 17.10
CA ALA A 26 9.81 45.49 17.13
C ALA A 26 9.90 44.08 16.50
N ILE A 27 8.93 43.20 16.78
CA ILE A 27 8.87 41.84 16.20
C ILE A 27 8.66 41.90 14.67
N LEU A 28 7.84 42.83 14.18
CA LEU A 28 7.58 43.02 12.75
C LEU A 28 8.73 43.75 12.04
N ALA A 29 9.41 44.68 12.71
CA ALA A 29 10.59 45.37 12.18
C ALA A 29 11.80 44.42 12.04
N ASP A 30 11.96 43.49 12.98
CA ASP A 30 13.01 42.46 12.94
C ASP A 30 12.66 41.26 12.05
N ALA A 31 11.46 41.22 11.45
CA ALA A 31 11.04 40.16 10.55
C ALA A 31 11.54 40.42 9.11
N PRO A 32 12.58 39.71 8.61
CA PRO A 32 13.01 39.86 7.23
C PRO A 32 11.95 39.32 6.28
N LEU A 33 11.37 40.21 5.46
CA LEU A 33 10.42 39.82 4.42
C LEU A 33 11.15 39.19 3.23
N PRO A 34 10.71 38.03 2.74
CA PRO A 34 11.27 37.42 1.53
C PRO A 34 11.21 38.35 0.30
N GLU A 35 12.18 38.23 -0.60
CA GLU A 35 12.22 38.98 -1.86
C GLU A 35 11.07 38.65 -2.83
N GLU A 36 10.25 37.65 -2.52
CA GLU A 36 9.08 37.25 -3.30
C GLU A 36 7.77 37.81 -2.74
N THR A 37 7.82 38.51 -1.59
CA THR A 37 6.62 39.10 -0.99
C THR A 37 6.04 40.18 -1.91
N PRO A 38 4.75 40.13 -2.30
CA PRO A 38 4.11 41.13 -3.14
C PRO A 38 4.28 42.54 -2.60
N ALA A 39 4.49 43.53 -3.47
CA ALA A 39 4.80 44.90 -3.07
C ALA A 39 3.75 45.54 -2.13
N GLY A 40 2.47 45.26 -2.36
CA GLY A 40 1.39 45.74 -1.48
C GLY A 40 1.47 45.20 -0.05
N LEU A 41 1.93 43.95 0.11
CA LEU A 41 2.06 43.29 1.41
C LEU A 41 3.33 43.74 2.15
N ARG A 42 4.41 44.05 1.42
CA ARG A 42 5.59 44.72 2.01
C ARG A 42 5.25 46.09 2.54
N ASN A 43 4.51 46.89 1.77
CA ASN A 43 4.10 48.22 2.19
C ASN A 43 3.18 48.14 3.41
N PHE A 44 2.27 47.16 3.45
CA PHE A 44 1.42 46.92 4.60
C PHE A 44 2.21 46.55 5.87
N ILE A 45 3.16 45.60 5.79
CA ILE A 45 3.97 45.17 6.94
C ILE A 45 4.91 46.28 7.42
N ASN A 46 5.54 47.04 6.49
CA ASN A 46 6.36 48.19 6.82
C ASN A 46 5.55 49.33 7.47
N THR A 47 4.28 49.47 7.11
CA THR A 47 3.37 50.44 7.72
C THR A 47 2.90 49.99 9.10
N LEU A 48 2.83 48.67 9.36
CA LEU A 48 2.56 48.09 10.67
C LEU A 48 3.78 48.11 11.60
N SER A 49 5.01 48.14 11.08
CA SER A 49 6.22 48.30 11.89
C SER A 49 6.46 49.75 12.34
N GLU A 50 5.86 50.74 11.66
CA GLU A 50 5.83 52.15 12.08
C GLU A 50 4.41 52.74 11.98
N PRO A 51 3.47 52.36 12.87
CA PRO A 51 2.07 52.77 12.73
C PRO A 51 1.86 54.22 13.21
N PRO A 52 1.28 55.13 12.40
CA PRO A 52 0.97 56.50 12.83
C PRO A 52 -0.23 56.58 13.79
N SER A 53 -1.09 55.56 13.84
CA SER A 53 -2.02 55.25 14.95
C SER A 53 -2.68 53.89 14.67
N PHE A 54 -2.84 53.02 15.67
CA PHE A 54 -3.44 51.68 15.50
C PHE A 54 -4.99 51.72 15.49
N SER A 55 -5.59 52.84 15.09
CA SER A 55 -7.04 52.97 14.84
C SER A 55 -7.56 52.00 13.76
N PHE A 56 -6.66 51.38 13.00
CA PHE A 56 -6.95 50.36 11.98
C PHE A 56 -7.70 49.14 12.55
N LEU A 57 -7.30 48.61 13.71
CA LEU A 57 -8.02 47.50 14.36
C LEU A 57 -9.43 47.92 14.79
N SER A 58 -9.58 49.14 15.30
CA SER A 58 -10.89 49.67 15.72
C SER A 58 -11.82 49.96 14.53
N THR A 59 -11.26 50.27 13.35
CA THR A 59 -12.02 50.50 12.11
C THR A 59 -12.47 49.18 11.47
N LEU A 60 -11.65 48.13 11.56
CA LEU A 60 -12.03 46.76 11.17
C LEU A 60 -13.14 46.21 12.07
N ALA A 61 -13.07 46.44 13.39
CA ALA A 61 -14.12 46.03 14.33
C ALA A 61 -15.52 46.60 14.00
N GLY A 62 -15.60 47.70 13.25
CA GLY A 62 -16.86 48.28 12.76
C GLY A 62 -17.50 47.53 11.60
N VAL A 63 -16.74 46.71 10.87
CA VAL A 63 -17.20 45.91 9.73
C VAL A 63 -17.20 44.44 10.13
N GLY A 64 -18.19 44.02 10.94
CA GLY A 64 -18.53 42.61 11.21
C GLY A 64 -17.37 41.65 11.55
N ILE A 65 -17.22 41.30 12.82
CA ILE A 65 -16.16 40.43 13.40
C ILE A 65 -15.78 39.22 12.52
N ASN A 66 -16.73 38.55 11.86
CA ASN A 66 -16.47 37.37 11.02
C ASN A 66 -15.77 37.69 9.68
N ALA A 67 -16.06 38.83 9.05
CA ALA A 67 -15.42 39.22 7.79
C ALA A 67 -13.99 39.70 8.02
N VAL A 68 -13.72 40.25 9.22
CA VAL A 68 -12.39 40.65 9.66
C VAL A 68 -11.52 39.42 9.89
N ASP A 69 -12.02 38.41 10.60
CA ASP A 69 -11.27 37.18 10.89
C ASP A 69 -10.84 36.47 9.59
N GLU A 70 -11.75 36.32 8.63
CA GLU A 70 -11.49 35.65 7.35
C GLU A 70 -10.52 36.44 6.44
N VAL A 71 -10.57 37.78 6.48
CA VAL A 71 -9.61 38.64 5.77
C VAL A 71 -8.25 38.67 6.47
N LEU A 72 -8.24 38.64 7.80
CA LEU A 72 -7.01 38.54 8.58
C LEU A 72 -6.33 37.19 8.32
N ASP A 73 -7.04 36.07 8.38
CA ASP A 73 -6.48 34.75 8.06
C ASP A 73 -5.95 34.70 6.62
N LEU A 74 -6.71 35.20 5.63
CA LEU A 74 -6.29 35.23 4.22
C LEU A 74 -5.01 36.05 3.99
N VAL A 75 -4.80 37.13 4.74
CA VAL A 75 -3.65 38.04 4.59
C VAL A 75 -2.46 37.60 5.46
N PHE A 76 -2.71 37.15 6.69
CA PHE A 76 -1.68 36.85 7.66
C PHE A 76 -1.18 35.40 7.59
N ASP A 77 -2.01 34.41 7.25
CA ASP A 77 -1.55 33.02 7.16
C ASP A 77 -0.43 32.81 6.14
N PRO A 78 -0.49 33.38 4.92
CA PRO A 78 0.62 33.28 3.98
C PRO A 78 1.89 33.96 4.50
N VAL A 79 1.76 35.09 5.19
CA VAL A 79 2.89 35.84 5.77
C VAL A 79 3.53 35.05 6.90
N LEU A 80 2.74 34.56 7.85
CA LEU A 80 3.21 33.73 8.96
C LEU A 80 3.84 32.44 8.43
N THR A 81 3.30 31.86 7.36
CA THR A 81 3.88 30.69 6.69
C THR A 81 5.21 31.02 6.03
N MET A 82 5.33 32.15 5.34
CA MET A 82 6.58 32.63 4.75
C MET A 82 7.64 32.93 5.81
N MET A 83 7.26 33.58 6.92
CA MET A 83 8.14 33.84 8.05
C MET A 83 8.60 32.55 8.74
N LYS A 84 7.67 31.60 8.99
CA LYS A 84 8.01 30.26 9.50
C LYS A 84 8.99 29.55 8.57
N ARG A 85 8.79 29.62 7.25
CA ARG A 85 9.71 29.03 6.25
C ARG A 85 11.07 29.72 6.22
N ALA A 86 11.11 31.05 6.27
CA ALA A 86 12.35 31.83 6.31
C ALA A 86 13.15 31.55 7.59
N ASN A 87 12.48 31.50 8.74
CA ASN A 87 13.09 31.12 10.00
C ASN A 87 13.65 29.69 9.93
N LYS A 88 12.84 28.71 9.49
CA LYS A 88 13.29 27.32 9.30
C LYS A 88 14.46 27.16 8.34
N ARG A 89 14.57 27.99 7.29
CA ARG A 89 15.74 28.00 6.38
C ARG A 89 17.01 28.49 7.08
N ARG A 90 16.87 29.48 7.98
CA ARG A 90 18.00 30.06 8.72
C ARG A 90 18.45 29.16 9.87
N THR A 91 17.51 28.65 10.65
CA THR A 91 17.80 27.87 11.85
C THR A 91 17.99 26.38 11.56
N LYS A 92 17.48 25.89 10.41
CA LYS A 92 17.51 24.47 10.00
C LYS A 92 16.97 23.53 11.09
N GLU A 93 15.99 24.01 11.85
CA GLU A 93 15.39 23.29 12.98
C GLU A 93 14.60 22.02 12.60
N THR A 94 14.44 21.71 11.30
CA THR A 94 13.70 20.52 10.89
C THR A 94 14.65 19.34 10.82
N TRP A 95 14.58 18.49 11.84
CA TRP A 95 15.29 17.23 11.91
C TRP A 95 14.52 16.14 11.16
N LEU A 96 15.22 15.08 10.75
CA LEU A 96 14.57 13.86 10.25
C LEU A 96 13.75 13.24 11.39
N THR A 97 12.68 12.53 11.05
CA THR A 97 12.00 11.72 12.06
C THR A 97 12.77 10.43 12.35
N SER A 98 12.58 9.81 13.51
CA SER A 98 13.19 8.49 13.83
C SER A 98 12.93 7.46 12.74
N SER A 99 11.69 7.37 12.24
CA SER A 99 11.32 6.44 11.15
C SER A 99 12.04 6.74 9.82
N GLN A 100 12.24 8.03 9.49
CA GLN A 100 13.01 8.44 8.32
C GLN A 100 14.50 8.12 8.49
N ALA A 101 15.05 8.38 9.67
CA ALA A 101 16.44 8.07 10.01
C ALA A 101 16.68 6.55 9.99
N ASN A 102 15.79 5.74 10.57
CA ASN A 102 15.82 4.28 10.53
C ASN A 102 15.83 3.75 9.09
N THR A 103 14.96 4.29 8.22
CA THR A 103 14.93 3.91 6.81
C THR A 103 16.25 4.22 6.09
N LEU A 104 16.85 5.38 6.37
CA LEU A 104 18.12 5.78 5.77
C LEU A 104 19.29 4.97 6.33
N TRP A 105 19.26 4.67 7.63
CA TRP A 105 20.27 3.88 8.32
C TRP A 105 20.27 2.43 7.82
N ALA A 106 19.10 1.77 7.71
CA ALA A 106 18.95 0.44 7.11
C ALA A 106 19.53 0.33 5.69
N ARG A 107 19.55 1.45 4.96
CA ARG A 107 20.05 1.53 3.58
C ARG A 107 21.50 2.02 3.48
N ASN A 108 22.21 2.14 4.60
CA ASN A 108 23.57 2.68 4.69
C ASN A 108 23.69 4.07 4.03
N LYS A 109 22.70 4.95 4.22
CA LYS A 109 22.67 6.30 3.64
C LYS A 109 23.07 7.41 4.61
N ILE A 110 23.11 7.11 5.90
CA ILE A 110 23.55 8.02 6.96
C ILE A 110 24.56 7.30 7.86
N THR A 111 25.35 8.07 8.59
CA THR A 111 26.28 7.57 9.60
C THR A 111 25.57 7.26 10.91
N GLU A 112 26.10 6.35 11.71
CA GLU A 112 25.60 6.00 13.06
C GLU A 112 25.42 7.25 13.93
N GLY A 113 26.41 8.15 14.00
CA GLY A 113 26.27 9.37 14.79
C GLY A 113 25.13 10.30 14.35
N LEU A 114 24.74 10.30 13.07
CA LEU A 114 23.59 11.09 12.61
C LEU A 114 22.27 10.40 12.96
N TRP A 115 22.26 9.06 12.98
CA TRP A 115 21.13 8.28 13.46
C TRP A 115 20.93 8.49 14.96
N ASP A 116 21.99 8.37 15.77
CA ASP A 116 21.99 8.59 17.22
C ASP A 116 21.50 9.99 17.59
N GLU A 117 22.07 11.03 16.96
CA GLU A 117 21.64 12.41 17.22
C GLU A 117 20.16 12.63 16.89
N THR A 118 19.67 12.00 15.82
CA THR A 118 18.27 12.13 15.40
C THR A 118 17.33 11.41 16.37
N THR A 119 17.62 10.17 16.75
CA THR A 119 16.79 9.39 17.68
C THR A 119 16.81 9.98 19.09
N ALA A 120 17.97 10.46 19.55
CA ALA A 120 18.10 11.19 20.80
C ALA A 120 17.34 12.52 20.79
N SER A 121 17.32 13.24 19.66
CA SER A 121 16.55 14.50 19.52
C SER A 121 15.03 14.29 19.64
N GLU A 122 14.52 13.11 19.29
CA GLU A 122 13.12 12.72 19.51
C GLU A 122 12.85 12.18 20.91
N GLY A 123 13.88 12.02 21.75
CA GLY A 123 13.77 11.60 23.14
C GLY A 123 13.79 10.08 23.35
N TYR A 124 14.21 9.30 22.35
CA TYR A 124 14.44 7.87 22.55
C TYR A 124 15.73 7.63 23.33
N GLU A 125 15.68 6.68 24.27
CA GLU A 125 16.88 6.04 24.83
C GLU A 125 17.47 5.08 23.79
N ASP A 126 18.79 4.91 23.75
CA ASP A 126 19.51 4.10 22.75
C ASP A 126 18.91 2.70 22.55
N VAL A 127 18.48 2.05 23.64
CA VAL A 127 17.84 0.73 23.60
C VAL A 127 16.47 0.77 22.92
N LEU A 128 15.68 1.81 23.18
CA LEU A 128 14.37 1.99 22.56
C LEU A 128 14.50 2.41 21.09
N ALA A 129 15.50 3.23 20.76
CA ALA A 129 15.82 3.60 19.39
C ALA A 129 16.21 2.35 18.56
N SER A 130 17.06 1.49 19.14
CA SER A 130 17.46 0.22 18.51
C SER A 130 16.28 -0.74 18.34
N ALA A 131 15.43 -0.89 19.36
CA ALA A 131 14.23 -1.73 19.27
C ALA A 131 13.21 -1.20 18.25
N LEU A 132 13.04 0.14 18.17
CA LEU A 132 12.19 0.77 17.16
C LEU A 132 12.72 0.50 15.76
N TYR A 133 14.03 0.64 15.56
CA TYR A 133 14.66 0.30 14.28
C TYR A 133 14.42 -1.16 13.90
N GLU A 134 14.71 -2.11 14.81
CA GLU A 134 14.52 -3.54 14.55
C GLU A 134 13.05 -3.87 14.22
N GLY A 135 12.11 -3.21 14.89
CA GLY A 135 10.68 -3.37 14.64
C GLY A 135 10.18 -2.78 13.31
N GLU A 136 10.91 -1.81 12.75
CA GLU A 136 10.59 -1.21 11.44
C GLU A 136 11.21 -1.99 10.26
N LEU A 137 12.15 -2.91 10.52
CA LEU A 137 12.69 -3.76 9.47
C LEU A 137 11.60 -4.68 8.89
N PRO A 138 11.63 -4.97 7.57
CA PRO A 138 10.74 -5.96 6.98
C PRO A 138 10.92 -7.32 7.67
N TYR A 139 9.89 -7.75 8.39
CA TYR A 139 9.91 -9.02 9.10
C TYR A 139 9.22 -10.12 8.27
N PRO A 140 9.78 -11.34 8.20
CA PRO A 140 9.19 -12.43 7.42
C PRO A 140 7.76 -12.76 7.87
N SER A 141 6.94 -13.25 6.93
CA SER A 141 5.57 -13.67 7.28
C SER A 141 5.60 -14.97 8.08
N ILE A 142 4.55 -15.23 8.87
CA ILE A 142 4.44 -16.48 9.66
C ILE A 142 4.63 -17.74 8.78
N PRO A 143 4.01 -17.88 7.59
CA PRO A 143 4.28 -19.01 6.70
C PRO A 143 5.74 -19.17 6.28
N ASP A 144 6.47 -18.07 6.05
CA ASP A 144 7.89 -18.12 5.68
C ASP A 144 8.74 -18.62 6.84
N ILE A 145 8.43 -18.19 8.06
CA ILE A 145 9.11 -18.67 9.28
C ILE A 145 8.78 -20.13 9.54
N VAL A 146 7.54 -20.57 9.29
CA VAL A 146 7.18 -22.00 9.36
C VAL A 146 7.99 -22.80 8.35
N ALA A 147 8.16 -22.31 7.12
CA ALA A 147 8.99 -22.96 6.11
C ALA A 147 10.46 -23.00 6.54
N TYR A 148 11.03 -21.89 6.98
CA TYR A 148 12.38 -21.80 7.53
C TYR A 148 12.61 -22.82 8.65
N SER A 149 11.64 -22.92 9.58
CA SER A 149 11.68 -23.82 10.73
C SER A 149 11.68 -25.30 10.32
N ARG A 150 11.02 -25.65 9.20
CA ARG A 150 11.06 -27.03 8.67
C ARG A 150 12.42 -27.40 8.10
N TYR A 151 13.17 -26.43 7.58
CA TYR A 151 14.52 -26.65 7.03
C TYR A 151 15.62 -26.65 8.10
N HIS A 152 15.42 -25.91 9.20
CA HIS A 152 16.43 -25.73 10.25
C HIS A 152 16.13 -26.52 11.54
N GLY A 153 14.92 -27.05 11.69
CA GLY A 153 14.49 -27.87 12.82
C GLY A 153 13.85 -29.19 12.38
N ASP A 154 12.80 -29.61 13.11
CA ASP A 154 12.01 -30.79 12.76
C ASP A 154 10.99 -30.45 11.66
N ALA A 155 11.13 -31.13 10.51
CA ALA A 155 10.28 -30.94 9.36
C ALA A 155 8.81 -31.29 9.63
N ASP A 156 8.51 -32.29 10.46
CA ASP A 156 7.14 -32.73 10.78
C ASP A 156 6.53 -31.93 11.93
N ASN A 157 7.37 -31.45 12.84
CA ASN A 157 6.99 -30.63 13.97
C ASN A 157 7.84 -29.35 14.12
N PRO A 158 7.62 -28.32 13.26
CA PRO A 158 8.48 -27.14 13.21
C PRO A 158 8.36 -26.20 14.42
N TRP A 159 7.50 -26.51 15.40
CA TRP A 159 7.23 -25.65 16.55
C TRP A 159 8.49 -25.30 17.35
N GLY A 160 9.39 -26.27 17.53
CA GLY A 160 10.60 -26.11 18.34
C GLY A 160 11.50 -24.97 17.86
N GLU A 161 11.64 -24.84 16.54
CA GLU A 161 12.42 -23.77 15.91
C GLU A 161 11.58 -22.49 15.72
N PHE A 162 10.31 -22.64 15.34
CA PHE A 162 9.39 -21.52 15.07
C PHE A 162 9.25 -20.56 16.27
N GLN A 163 9.13 -21.09 17.48
CA GLN A 163 8.92 -20.30 18.70
C GLN A 163 10.10 -19.38 19.07
N ASN A 164 11.28 -19.60 18.49
CA ASN A 164 12.44 -18.72 18.68
C ASN A 164 12.29 -17.38 17.92
N TRP A 165 11.48 -17.39 16.86
CA TRP A 165 11.30 -16.26 15.95
C TRP A 165 9.96 -15.56 16.19
N TRP A 166 8.89 -16.31 16.45
CA TRP A 166 7.55 -15.74 16.60
C TRP A 166 6.85 -16.20 17.87
N ASN A 167 6.28 -15.24 18.60
CA ASN A 167 5.44 -15.53 19.75
C ASN A 167 3.96 -15.63 19.34
N ILE A 168 3.40 -16.84 19.38
CA ILE A 168 1.98 -17.10 19.07
C ILE A 168 1.34 -18.02 20.12
N SER A 169 0.03 -17.88 20.30
CA SER A 169 -0.74 -18.80 21.11
C SER A 169 -0.65 -20.25 20.61
N PRO A 170 -0.37 -21.24 21.48
CA PRO A 170 -0.40 -22.66 21.12
C PRO A 170 -1.75 -23.12 20.54
N ARG A 171 -2.84 -22.41 20.83
CA ARG A 171 -4.17 -22.67 20.26
C ARG A 171 -4.25 -22.38 18.77
N GLU A 172 -3.52 -21.36 18.30
CA GLU A 172 -3.55 -20.89 16.91
C GLU A 172 -2.50 -21.59 16.05
N TRP A 173 -1.46 -22.15 16.69
CA TRP A 173 -0.39 -22.88 16.02
C TRP A 173 -0.87 -23.94 15.00
N PRO A 174 -1.89 -24.79 15.28
CA PRO A 174 -2.34 -25.79 14.32
C PRO A 174 -2.80 -25.18 12.98
N VAL A 175 -3.39 -23.99 13.00
CA VAL A 175 -3.84 -23.28 11.79
C VAL A 175 -2.64 -22.82 10.98
N TRP A 176 -1.67 -22.17 11.62
CA TRP A 176 -0.45 -21.69 10.94
C TRP A 176 0.42 -22.82 10.42
N LYS A 177 0.55 -23.91 11.20
CA LYS A 177 1.23 -25.13 10.76
C LYS A 177 0.60 -25.69 9.48
N TRP A 178 -0.74 -25.71 9.39
CA TRP A 178 -1.45 -26.15 8.20
C TRP A 178 -1.30 -25.17 7.04
N LEU A 179 -1.39 -23.87 7.28
CA LEU A 179 -1.22 -22.84 6.25
C LEU A 179 0.18 -22.90 5.61
N GLY A 180 1.23 -23.15 6.40
CA GLY A 180 2.60 -23.30 5.92
C GLY A 180 2.90 -24.62 5.17
N GLN A 181 1.94 -25.55 5.07
CA GLN A 181 2.13 -26.77 4.26
C GLN A 181 1.89 -26.50 2.78
N GLN A 182 2.63 -27.19 1.92
CA GLN A 182 2.26 -27.35 0.52
C GLN A 182 1.10 -28.33 0.40
N LYS A 183 0.16 -28.06 -0.51
CA LYS A 183 -0.99 -28.91 -0.79
C LYS A 183 -0.91 -29.41 -2.24
N LEU A 184 -1.61 -30.49 -2.54
CA LEU A 184 -1.76 -30.92 -3.92
C LEU A 184 -2.48 -29.81 -4.70
N THR A 185 -1.94 -29.50 -5.88
CA THR A 185 -2.57 -28.57 -6.81
C THR A 185 -3.54 -29.33 -7.71
N THR A 186 -4.45 -28.62 -8.39
CA THR A 186 -5.33 -29.22 -9.40
C THR A 186 -4.54 -30.08 -10.39
N LEU A 187 -3.39 -29.58 -10.88
CA LEU A 187 -2.54 -30.31 -11.83
C LEU A 187 -1.93 -31.58 -11.22
N HIS A 188 -1.47 -31.52 -9.97
CA HIS A 188 -0.97 -32.71 -9.27
C HIS A 188 -2.07 -33.78 -9.15
N CYS A 189 -3.30 -33.38 -8.79
CA CYS A 189 -4.42 -34.31 -8.70
C CYS A 189 -4.77 -34.93 -10.06
N GLN A 190 -4.79 -34.15 -11.14
CA GLN A 190 -5.05 -34.66 -12.49
C GLN A 190 -3.96 -35.65 -12.95
N ASP A 191 -2.70 -35.39 -12.62
CA ASP A 191 -1.59 -36.28 -12.94
C ASP A 191 -1.62 -37.58 -12.12
N LEU A 192 -1.94 -37.50 -10.83
CA LEU A 192 -2.10 -38.67 -9.97
C LEU A 192 -3.28 -39.55 -10.41
N LEU A 193 -4.38 -38.92 -10.83
CA LEU A 193 -5.55 -39.60 -11.41
C LEU A 193 -5.16 -40.37 -12.68
N LYS A 194 -4.51 -39.70 -13.64
CA LYS A 194 -4.04 -40.34 -14.89
C LYS A 194 -3.08 -41.50 -14.65
N ARG A 195 -2.23 -41.40 -13.61
CA ARG A 195 -1.28 -42.45 -13.23
C ARG A 195 -1.95 -43.62 -12.48
N GLY A 196 -3.24 -43.51 -12.15
CA GLY A 196 -3.98 -44.52 -11.38
C GLY A 196 -3.56 -44.60 -9.91
N THR A 197 -2.81 -43.62 -9.40
CA THR A 197 -2.40 -43.55 -7.98
C THR A 197 -3.48 -42.92 -7.11
N MET A 198 -4.33 -42.08 -7.71
CA MET A 198 -5.49 -41.47 -7.07
C MET A 198 -6.77 -41.98 -7.74
N SER A 199 -7.76 -42.40 -6.95
CA SER A 199 -9.06 -42.84 -7.48
C SER A 199 -9.93 -41.65 -7.91
N ALA A 200 -10.93 -41.88 -8.76
CA ALA A 200 -11.85 -40.80 -9.16
C ALA A 200 -12.61 -40.19 -7.96
N PRO A 201 -13.16 -40.97 -6.99
CA PRO A 201 -13.73 -40.40 -5.77
C PRO A 201 -12.76 -39.51 -4.99
N ASP A 202 -11.51 -39.96 -4.79
CA ASP A 202 -10.49 -39.20 -4.04
C ASP A 202 -10.11 -37.91 -4.77
N PHE A 203 -10.02 -37.97 -6.11
CA PHE A 203 -9.81 -36.79 -6.95
C PHE A 203 -10.90 -35.75 -6.72
N TYR A 204 -12.18 -36.14 -6.79
CA TYR A 204 -13.27 -35.20 -6.60
C TYR A 204 -13.27 -34.57 -5.19
N GLU A 205 -12.94 -35.35 -4.15
CA GLU A 205 -12.79 -34.82 -2.80
C GLU A 205 -11.66 -33.79 -2.69
N GLU A 206 -10.48 -34.09 -3.23
CA GLU A 206 -9.34 -33.20 -3.14
C GLU A 206 -9.55 -31.92 -3.97
N ILE A 207 -10.15 -32.03 -5.15
CA ILE A 207 -10.54 -30.88 -5.98
C ILE A 207 -11.54 -29.97 -5.26
N LYS A 208 -12.47 -30.54 -4.49
CA LYS A 208 -13.37 -29.77 -3.61
C LYS A 208 -12.60 -29.06 -2.49
N ARG A 209 -11.62 -29.72 -1.86
CA ARG A 209 -10.76 -29.13 -0.81
C ARG A 209 -9.89 -27.98 -1.34
N ILE A 210 -9.41 -28.09 -2.58
CA ILE A 210 -8.66 -27.03 -3.28
C ILE A 210 -9.55 -25.80 -3.53
N GLY A 211 -10.87 -25.99 -3.66
CA GLY A 211 -11.86 -24.90 -3.74
C GLY A 211 -12.66 -24.84 -5.03
N TRP A 212 -12.58 -25.85 -5.90
CA TRP A 212 -13.43 -25.88 -7.10
C TRP A 212 -14.89 -26.14 -6.73
N PRO A 213 -15.86 -25.40 -7.32
CA PRO A 213 -17.27 -25.60 -7.05
C PRO A 213 -17.77 -26.90 -7.71
N VAL A 214 -18.81 -27.49 -7.10
CA VAL A 214 -19.38 -28.79 -7.53
C VAL A 214 -19.73 -28.82 -9.02
N LYS A 215 -20.24 -27.70 -9.57
CA LYS A 215 -20.64 -27.58 -10.98
C LYS A 215 -19.51 -27.76 -12.00
N TYR A 216 -18.25 -27.63 -11.61
CA TYR A 216 -17.11 -27.73 -12.53
C TYR A 216 -16.30 -29.01 -12.33
N LEU A 217 -16.68 -29.87 -11.39
CA LEU A 217 -15.90 -31.06 -11.05
C LEU A 217 -15.70 -31.97 -12.25
N ASP A 218 -16.76 -32.27 -13.00
CA ASP A 218 -16.67 -33.13 -14.18
C ASP A 218 -15.85 -32.49 -15.30
N ASN A 219 -15.99 -31.17 -15.50
CA ASN A 219 -15.15 -30.46 -16.47
C ASN A 219 -13.66 -30.53 -16.11
N ILE A 220 -13.31 -30.38 -14.82
CA ILE A 220 -11.93 -30.47 -14.35
C ILE A 220 -11.41 -31.91 -14.43
N TYR A 221 -12.28 -32.90 -14.21
CA TYR A 221 -11.97 -34.31 -14.41
C TYR A 221 -11.64 -34.58 -15.88
N ASP A 222 -12.51 -34.16 -16.81
CA ASP A 222 -12.31 -34.36 -18.25
C ASP A 222 -11.06 -33.66 -18.77
N LEU A 223 -10.78 -32.45 -18.27
CA LEU A 223 -9.54 -31.71 -18.57
C LEU A 223 -8.26 -32.44 -18.14
N SER A 224 -8.35 -33.46 -17.27
CA SER A 224 -7.20 -34.29 -16.93
C SER A 224 -6.66 -35.02 -18.16
N TYR A 225 -7.55 -35.39 -19.08
CA TYR A 225 -7.25 -36.18 -20.25
C TYR A 225 -7.05 -35.28 -21.48
N ARG A 226 -6.11 -35.69 -22.34
CA ARG A 226 -5.98 -35.09 -23.66
C ARG A 226 -6.82 -35.88 -24.63
N LEU A 227 -7.55 -35.18 -25.49
CA LEU A 227 -8.19 -35.81 -26.63
C LEU A 227 -7.10 -36.24 -27.64
N PRO A 228 -7.20 -37.43 -28.24
CA PRO A 228 -6.34 -37.81 -29.36
C PRO A 228 -6.45 -36.78 -30.49
N ASN A 229 -5.40 -36.62 -31.28
CA ASN A 229 -5.47 -35.70 -32.41
C ASN A 229 -6.57 -36.15 -33.40
N SER A 230 -7.14 -35.17 -34.11
CA SER A 230 -8.22 -35.40 -35.08
C SER A 230 -7.89 -36.49 -36.10
N MET A 231 -6.64 -36.60 -36.55
CA MET A 231 -6.20 -37.65 -37.47
C MET A 231 -6.34 -39.08 -36.89
N LEU A 232 -5.88 -39.34 -35.66
CA LEU A 232 -6.02 -40.66 -35.05
C LEU A 232 -7.49 -41.01 -34.81
N LEU A 233 -8.31 -40.01 -34.46
CA LEU A 233 -9.76 -40.19 -34.29
C LEU A 233 -10.44 -40.58 -35.63
N ILE A 234 -10.07 -39.95 -36.75
CA ILE A 234 -10.58 -40.31 -38.08
C ILE A 234 -10.15 -41.73 -38.45
N GLN A 235 -8.87 -42.06 -38.31
CA GLN A 235 -8.35 -43.38 -38.68
C GLN A 235 -9.05 -44.49 -37.89
N GLY A 236 -9.23 -44.29 -36.58
CA GLY A 236 -9.98 -45.22 -35.74
C GLY A 236 -11.43 -45.38 -36.21
N GLY A 237 -12.13 -44.27 -36.46
CA GLY A 237 -13.52 -44.29 -36.92
C GLY A 237 -13.70 -44.96 -38.29
N LEU A 238 -12.80 -44.70 -39.24
CA LEU A 238 -12.82 -45.34 -40.56
C LEU A 238 -12.59 -46.85 -40.48
N ILE A 239 -11.68 -47.32 -39.63
CA ILE A 239 -11.43 -48.76 -39.42
C ILE A 239 -12.64 -49.43 -38.75
N GLN A 240 -13.29 -48.74 -37.82
CA GLN A 240 -14.47 -49.26 -37.09
C GLN A 240 -15.76 -49.18 -37.90
N GLY A 241 -15.77 -48.47 -39.04
CA GLY A 241 -16.95 -48.26 -39.86
C GLY A 241 -17.94 -47.27 -39.25
N ASP A 242 -17.45 -46.29 -38.48
CA ASP A 242 -18.28 -45.21 -37.91
C ASP A 242 -18.98 -44.40 -39.02
N SER A 243 -20.13 -43.81 -38.69
CA SER A 243 -20.83 -42.94 -39.63
C SER A 243 -20.03 -41.65 -39.90
N ASN A 244 -20.23 -41.06 -41.08
CA ASN A 244 -19.56 -39.81 -41.45
C ASN A 244 -19.87 -38.69 -40.43
N GLU A 245 -21.09 -38.61 -39.92
CA GLU A 245 -21.47 -37.61 -38.91
C GLU A 245 -20.66 -37.78 -37.62
N ARG A 246 -20.44 -39.02 -37.17
CA ARG A 246 -19.64 -39.33 -35.99
C ARG A 246 -18.17 -39.00 -36.19
N ILE A 247 -17.64 -39.26 -37.39
CA ILE A 247 -16.26 -38.92 -37.76
C ILE A 247 -16.07 -37.39 -37.75
N LEU A 248 -17.00 -36.63 -38.33
CA LEU A 248 -16.95 -35.15 -38.33
C LEU A 248 -17.04 -34.55 -36.92
N GLU A 249 -17.86 -35.14 -36.05
CA GLU A 249 -17.95 -34.76 -34.64
C GLU A 249 -16.61 -35.02 -33.92
N ASN A 250 -16.00 -36.19 -34.13
CA ASN A 250 -14.71 -36.54 -33.55
C ASN A 250 -13.58 -35.62 -34.04
N ILE A 251 -13.58 -35.22 -35.31
CA ILE A 251 -12.65 -34.22 -35.86
C ILE A 251 -12.78 -32.90 -35.09
N SER A 252 -14.01 -32.48 -34.83
CA SER A 252 -14.30 -31.23 -34.13
C SER A 252 -13.85 -31.28 -32.66
N ARG A 253 -14.01 -32.43 -32.01
CA ARG A 253 -13.50 -32.69 -30.66
C ARG A 253 -11.96 -32.70 -30.60
N GLY A 254 -11.29 -33.10 -31.68
CA GLY A 254 -9.83 -33.11 -31.81
C GLY A 254 -9.21 -31.78 -32.25
N ASP A 255 -9.79 -30.65 -31.82
CA ASP A 255 -9.32 -29.27 -32.03
C ASP A 255 -9.44 -28.67 -33.46
N ILE A 256 -10.15 -29.32 -34.39
CA ILE A 256 -10.46 -28.72 -35.70
C ILE A 256 -11.80 -27.99 -35.64
N HIS A 257 -11.88 -26.74 -36.13
CA HIS A 257 -13.16 -26.01 -36.13
C HIS A 257 -14.23 -26.75 -36.97
N PRO A 258 -15.50 -26.84 -36.51
CA PRO A 258 -16.56 -27.58 -37.21
C PRO A 258 -16.71 -27.21 -38.69
N ASP A 259 -16.59 -25.92 -39.03
CA ASP A 259 -16.67 -25.42 -40.42
C ASP A 259 -15.61 -26.03 -41.36
N TYR A 260 -14.47 -26.47 -40.82
CA TYR A 260 -13.39 -27.09 -41.58
C TYR A 260 -13.34 -28.61 -41.43
N ALA A 261 -14.23 -29.21 -40.63
CA ALA A 261 -14.20 -30.65 -40.35
C ALA A 261 -14.39 -31.49 -41.62
N GLN A 262 -15.32 -31.09 -42.50
CA GLN A 262 -15.55 -31.76 -43.78
C GLN A 262 -14.34 -31.62 -44.70
N THR A 263 -13.80 -30.40 -44.86
CA THR A 263 -12.61 -30.14 -45.67
C THR A 263 -11.41 -30.94 -45.18
N TYR A 264 -11.26 -31.08 -43.86
CA TYR A 264 -10.21 -31.88 -43.25
C TYR A 264 -10.39 -33.37 -43.51
N LEU A 265 -11.62 -33.91 -43.38
CA LEU A 265 -11.93 -35.30 -43.72
C LEU A 265 -11.65 -35.60 -45.21
N ASP A 266 -12.10 -34.72 -46.10
CA ASP A 266 -11.89 -34.87 -47.55
C ASP A 266 -10.39 -34.86 -47.88
N ALA A 267 -9.62 -33.97 -47.26
CA ALA A 267 -8.16 -33.91 -47.42
C ALA A 267 -7.46 -35.19 -46.94
N VAL A 268 -7.96 -35.82 -45.86
CA VAL A 268 -7.45 -37.09 -45.35
C VAL A 268 -7.77 -38.25 -46.30
N LEU A 269 -9.00 -38.31 -46.83
CA LEU A 269 -9.44 -39.36 -47.76
C LEU A 269 -8.79 -39.25 -49.15
N THR A 270 -8.43 -38.04 -49.56
CA THR A 270 -7.76 -37.77 -50.84
C THR A 270 -6.23 -37.85 -50.75
N LYS A 271 -5.68 -38.03 -49.55
CA LYS A 271 -4.24 -38.20 -49.37
C LYS A 271 -3.80 -39.48 -50.09
N PRO A 272 -2.88 -39.40 -51.07
CA PRO A 272 -2.41 -40.58 -51.76
C PRO A 272 -1.76 -41.52 -50.75
N ALA A 273 -2.18 -42.79 -50.75
CA ALA A 273 -1.47 -43.84 -50.03
C ALA A 273 -0.03 -43.82 -50.57
N SER A 274 0.92 -43.49 -49.71
CA SER A 274 2.33 -43.51 -50.10
C SER A 274 2.66 -44.93 -50.57
N ILE A 275 3.11 -45.05 -51.82
CA ILE A 275 3.60 -46.29 -52.45
C ILE A 275 4.82 -46.79 -51.69
#